data_AF-A0A150XCM2-F1
#
_entry.id   AF-A0A150XCM2-F1
#
_cell.length_a   1.000
_cell.length_b   1.000
_cell.length_c   1.000
_cell.angle_alpha   90.00
_cell.angle_beta   90.00
_cell.angle_gamma   90.00
#
_symmetry.space_group_name_H-M   'P 1'
#
loop_
_entity.id
_entity.type
_entity.pdbx_description
1 polymer ?
#
loop_
_entity_poly.entity_id
_entity_poly.type
_entity_poly.pdbx_seq_one_letter_code
_entity_poly.pdbx_strand_id
1 'polypeptide(L)'
;MTESQSQNMRFDVLNIPSDERGQKPDILEHFKDLKAIDSFAAYAGQMKPNGLNRNALITYIILVYSHDSFLHQSPKYKFEEFSKRMIVAADLAGLERLVKEDGFKKNVDKRLFNLEEDEFVLMILEYLRFQSKSDWSEWCILQHELMENNKIRMSPIQEDKDKDQIAAQEKKAKFRAESEKIREALKTYELKIFGDRDRLVQVQSAQNYFTIEKLVKGEETF
;
A
#
# COMPACT_ATOMS: atom_id res chain seq x y z
N MET A 1 -11.46 18.31 29.38
CA MET A 1 -10.53 18.04 28.26
C MET A 1 -10.48 16.55 28.09
N THR A 2 -11.34 16.02 27.21
CA THR A 2 -11.41 14.59 26.91
C THR A 2 -10.41 14.30 25.82
N GLU A 3 -9.32 13.65 26.17
CA GLU A 3 -8.40 13.03 25.22
C GLU A 3 -9.20 12.06 24.35
N SER A 4 -9.27 12.38 23.06
CA SER A 4 -9.82 11.49 22.04
C SER A 4 -8.98 10.23 22.04
N GLN A 5 -9.53 9.14 22.57
CA GLN A 5 -8.96 7.80 22.46
C GLN A 5 -8.82 7.46 20.98
N SER A 6 -7.65 7.68 20.40
CA SER A 6 -7.27 7.05 19.15
C SER A 6 -7.22 5.55 19.43
N GLN A 7 -8.32 4.85 19.14
CA GLN A 7 -8.37 3.40 19.19
C GLN A 7 -7.19 2.89 18.36
N ASN A 8 -6.30 2.14 19.02
CA ASN A 8 -5.28 1.33 18.38
C ASN A 8 -6.01 0.30 17.50
N MET A 9 -6.39 0.69 16.29
CA MET A 9 -6.72 -0.25 15.24
C MET A 9 -5.44 -1.05 14.99
N ARG A 10 -5.55 -2.36 15.22
CA ARG A 10 -4.57 -3.36 14.79
C ARG A 10 -5.33 -4.25 13.81
N PHE A 11 -5.21 -4.01 12.51
CA PHE A 11 -5.58 -4.90 11.41
C PHE A 11 -4.61 -6.09 11.31
N ASP A 12 -4.06 -6.50 12.46
CA ASP A 12 -3.30 -7.73 12.61
C ASP A 12 -4.26 -8.86 12.24
N VAL A 13 -4.13 -9.33 11.00
CA VAL A 13 -4.90 -10.42 10.40
C VAL A 13 -6.30 -9.99 9.91
N LEU A 14 -6.36 -9.40 8.70
CA LEU A 14 -7.53 -9.48 7.82
C LEU A 14 -7.77 -10.95 7.39
N ASN A 15 -8.06 -11.84 8.34
CA ASN A 15 -8.77 -13.08 8.05
C ASN A 15 -10.23 -12.69 7.87
N ILE A 16 -10.58 -12.18 6.69
CA ILE A 16 -11.99 -11.97 6.34
C ILE A 16 -12.63 -13.36 6.30
N PRO A 17 -13.40 -13.78 7.32
CA PRO A 17 -13.89 -15.15 7.40
C PRO A 17 -14.91 -15.33 6.29
N SER A 18 -14.78 -16.35 5.44
CA SER A 18 -15.85 -16.68 4.50
C SER A 18 -17.10 -17.12 5.27
N ASP A 19 -18.29 -16.68 4.85
CA ASP A 19 -19.54 -17.20 5.39
C ASP A 19 -19.70 -18.69 5.07
N GLU A 20 -20.72 -19.34 5.65
CA GLU A 20 -21.01 -20.77 5.45
C GLU A 20 -21.25 -21.18 3.98
N ARG A 21 -21.39 -20.20 3.07
CA ARG A 21 -21.57 -20.37 1.63
C ARG A 21 -20.31 -20.05 0.82
N GLY A 22 -19.19 -19.77 1.49
CA GLY A 22 -17.92 -19.39 0.86
C GLY A 22 -17.88 -17.95 0.35
N GLN A 23 -18.89 -17.12 0.63
CA GLN A 23 -18.87 -15.70 0.26
C GLN A 23 -18.14 -14.90 1.33
N LYS A 24 -17.23 -14.02 0.90
CA LYS A 24 -16.59 -13.07 1.83
C LYS A 24 -17.66 -12.08 2.32
N PRO A 25 -17.85 -11.92 3.64
CA PRO A 25 -18.76 -10.94 4.21
C PRO A 25 -18.41 -9.53 3.74
N ASP A 26 -19.40 -8.65 3.74
CA ASP A 26 -19.18 -7.25 3.42
C ASP A 26 -18.19 -6.63 4.40
N ILE A 27 -17.12 -6.06 3.86
CA ILE A 27 -16.03 -5.49 4.65
C ILE A 27 -16.52 -4.32 5.51
N LEU A 28 -17.54 -3.59 5.05
CA LEU A 28 -18.13 -2.48 5.81
C LEU A 28 -19.03 -2.97 6.94
N GLU A 29 -19.61 -4.17 6.83
CA GLU A 29 -20.36 -4.77 7.94
C GLU A 29 -19.43 -5.34 9.01
N HIS A 30 -18.26 -5.83 8.60
CA HIS A 30 -17.24 -6.33 9.50
C HIS A 30 -16.48 -5.19 10.21
N PHE A 31 -16.10 -4.16 9.47
CA PHE A 31 -15.42 -2.97 9.98
C PHE A 31 -16.35 -1.76 9.91
N LYS A 32 -17.25 -1.65 10.89
CA LYS A 32 -18.32 -0.64 10.89
C LYS A 32 -17.80 0.79 10.87
N ASP A 33 -16.64 1.05 11.44
CA ASP A 33 -16.05 2.39 11.47
C ASP A 33 -15.65 2.88 10.07
N LEU A 34 -15.38 1.96 9.12
CA LEU A 34 -15.13 2.30 7.73
C LEU A 34 -16.38 2.84 7.02
N LYS A 35 -17.58 2.66 7.57
CA LYS A 35 -18.81 3.30 7.04
C LYS A 35 -18.79 4.82 7.20
N ALA A 36 -17.91 5.37 8.05
CA ALA A 36 -17.72 6.81 8.17
C ALA A 36 -16.94 7.43 6.99
N ILE A 37 -16.39 6.59 6.10
CA ILE A 37 -15.72 7.03 4.88
C ILE A 37 -16.76 7.06 3.75
N ASP A 38 -17.19 8.27 3.37
CA ASP A 38 -18.28 8.48 2.40
C ASP A 38 -18.01 7.78 1.06
N SER A 39 -16.78 7.88 0.55
CA SER A 39 -16.40 7.23 -0.71
C SER A 39 -16.45 5.70 -0.64
N PHE A 40 -16.21 5.09 0.53
CA PHE A 40 -16.32 3.64 0.71
C PHE A 40 -17.79 3.19 0.68
N ALA A 41 -18.66 3.95 1.34
CA ALA A 41 -20.09 3.67 1.37
C ALA A 41 -20.74 3.88 -0.01
N ALA A 42 -20.33 4.94 -0.72
CA ALA A 42 -20.88 5.33 -2.02
C ALA A 42 -20.36 4.48 -3.20
N TYR A 43 -19.23 3.79 -3.05
CA TYR A 43 -18.64 3.03 -4.15
C TYR A 43 -19.53 1.87 -4.61
N ALA A 44 -20.19 2.05 -5.75
CA ALA A 44 -21.14 1.09 -6.34
C ALA A 44 -20.47 0.02 -7.22
N GLY A 45 -19.20 -0.32 -6.95
CA GLY A 45 -18.23 -1.01 -7.82
C GLY A 45 -18.72 -2.03 -8.86
N GLN A 46 -19.72 -2.86 -8.54
CA GLN A 46 -20.23 -3.88 -9.47
C GLN A 46 -21.23 -3.36 -10.52
N MET A 47 -21.70 -2.12 -10.43
CA MET A 47 -22.68 -1.55 -11.37
C MET A 47 -22.04 -0.86 -12.60
N LYS A 48 -20.71 -0.72 -12.63
CA LYS A 48 -19.99 -0.15 -13.79
C LYS A 48 -19.44 -1.28 -14.68
N PRO A 49 -19.48 -1.14 -16.02
CA PRO A 49 -18.74 -2.05 -16.91
C PRO A 49 -17.26 -2.07 -16.50
N ASN A 50 -16.73 -3.26 -16.17
CA ASN A 50 -15.35 -3.46 -15.66
C ASN A 50 -15.05 -2.88 -14.27
N GLY A 51 -16.07 -2.52 -13.49
CA GLY A 51 -15.88 -2.04 -12.12
C GLY A 51 -15.36 -3.13 -11.19
N LEU A 52 -14.43 -2.76 -10.31
CA LEU A 52 -13.85 -3.70 -9.33
C LEU A 52 -14.81 -3.91 -8.17
N ASN A 53 -14.82 -5.12 -7.60
CA ASN A 53 -15.62 -5.45 -6.42
C ASN A 53 -15.23 -4.52 -5.25
N ARG A 54 -16.23 -3.91 -4.59
CA ARG A 54 -16.02 -2.97 -3.47
C ARG A 54 -15.19 -3.57 -2.35
N ASN A 55 -15.50 -4.80 -1.93
CA ASN A 55 -14.80 -5.45 -0.83
C ASN A 55 -13.34 -5.69 -1.21
N ALA A 56 -13.06 -6.13 -2.43
CA ALA A 56 -11.69 -6.28 -2.92
C ALA A 56 -10.95 -4.94 -2.93
N LEU A 57 -11.60 -3.86 -3.39
CA LEU A 57 -10.99 -2.54 -3.46
C LEU A 57 -10.67 -1.96 -2.07
N ILE A 58 -11.62 -2.04 -1.14
CA ILE A 58 -11.41 -1.57 0.24
C ILE A 58 -10.35 -2.44 0.94
N THR A 59 -10.38 -3.76 0.75
CA THR A 59 -9.35 -4.66 1.28
C THR A 59 -7.97 -4.27 0.76
N TYR A 60 -7.86 -3.99 -0.54
CA TYR A 60 -6.63 -3.50 -1.15
C TYR A 60 -6.15 -2.20 -0.49
N ILE A 61 -7.03 -1.22 -0.32
CA ILE A 61 -6.69 0.07 0.31
C ILE A 61 -6.16 -0.15 1.73
N ILE A 62 -6.82 -0.97 2.54
CA ILE A 62 -6.37 -1.26 3.91
C ILE A 62 -5.01 -1.94 3.89
N LEU A 63 -4.82 -2.96 3.04
CA LEU A 63 -3.56 -3.70 2.96
C LEU A 63 -2.38 -2.81 2.54
N VAL A 64 -2.59 -1.88 1.60
CA VAL A 64 -1.53 -1.00 1.09
C VAL A 64 -1.25 0.19 2.00
N TYR A 65 -2.30 0.81 2.56
CA TYR A 65 -2.23 2.14 3.16
C TYR A 65 -2.53 2.17 4.66
N SER A 66 -2.90 1.07 5.32
CA SER A 66 -3.08 1.08 6.78
C SER A 66 -1.73 1.11 7.49
N HIS A 67 -1.55 1.98 8.47
CA HIS A 67 -0.31 2.09 9.27
C HIS A 67 0.13 0.77 9.93
N ASP A 68 -0.84 -0.05 10.29
CA ASP A 68 -0.76 -1.28 11.05
C ASP A 68 -0.93 -2.53 10.16
N SER A 69 -1.02 -2.38 8.84
CA SER A 69 -1.04 -3.53 7.93
C SER A 69 0.24 -4.36 8.11
N PHE A 70 0.07 -5.68 8.19
CA PHE A 70 1.18 -6.62 8.36
C PHE A 70 2.18 -6.54 7.19
N LEU A 71 1.75 -6.03 6.03
CA LEU A 71 2.62 -5.80 4.88
C LEU A 71 3.68 -4.72 5.17
N HIS A 72 3.47 -3.80 6.12
CA HIS A 72 4.49 -2.82 6.54
C HIS A 72 5.33 -3.30 7.72
N GLN A 73 4.82 -4.27 8.47
CA GLN A 73 5.52 -4.83 9.62
C GLN A 73 6.54 -5.91 9.20
N SER A 74 6.35 -6.54 8.04
CA SER A 74 7.23 -7.58 7.52
C SER A 74 8.54 -7.02 6.92
N PRO A 75 9.72 -7.49 7.35
CA PRO A 75 11.00 -7.15 6.73
C PRO A 75 11.10 -7.52 5.24
N LYS A 76 10.24 -8.42 4.76
CA LYS A 76 10.22 -8.88 3.35
C LYS A 76 9.63 -7.85 2.38
N TYR A 77 8.84 -6.92 2.88
CA TYR A 77 8.14 -5.91 2.07
C TYR A 77 8.65 -4.50 2.40
N LYS A 78 9.94 -4.41 2.80
CA LYS A 78 10.67 -3.15 3.00
C LYS A 78 10.60 -2.27 1.74
N PHE A 79 10.86 -0.98 1.99
CA PHE A 79 10.86 0.18 1.10
C PHE A 79 11.17 0.00 -0.38
N GLU A 80 12.05 -0.93 -0.73
CA GLU A 80 12.61 -1.01 -2.08
C GLU A 80 11.54 -1.29 -3.14
N GLU A 81 10.39 -1.84 -2.75
CA GLU A 81 9.35 -2.18 -3.71
C GLU A 81 7.96 -1.89 -3.18
N PHE A 82 7.64 -0.60 -2.97
CA PHE A 82 6.25 -0.16 -2.77
C PHE A 82 5.31 -0.78 -3.83
N SER A 83 5.78 -0.91 -5.06
CA SER A 83 5.12 -1.65 -6.15
C SER A 83 4.85 -3.13 -5.82
N LYS A 84 5.78 -3.85 -5.18
CA LYS A 84 5.52 -5.22 -4.68
C LYS A 84 4.46 -5.23 -3.59
N ARG A 85 4.45 -4.25 -2.68
CA ARG A 85 3.38 -4.15 -1.66
C ARG A 85 2.01 -4.01 -2.33
N MET A 86 1.90 -3.17 -3.36
CA MET A 86 0.69 -3.02 -4.16
C MET A 86 0.30 -4.34 -4.85
N ILE A 87 1.25 -5.05 -5.46
CA ILE A 87 0.99 -6.34 -6.12
C ILE A 87 0.47 -7.39 -5.12
N VAL A 88 1.17 -7.56 -4.00
CA VAL A 88 0.81 -8.54 -2.95
C VAL A 88 -0.54 -8.20 -2.33
N ALA A 89 -0.80 -6.92 -2.07
CA ALA A 89 -2.10 -6.48 -1.58
C ALA A 89 -3.22 -6.77 -2.58
N ALA A 90 -2.96 -6.61 -3.87
CA ALA A 90 -3.94 -6.92 -4.91
C ALA A 90 -4.28 -8.41 -4.96
N ASP A 91 -3.27 -9.28 -4.83
CA ASP A 91 -3.47 -10.73 -4.73
C ASP A 91 -4.31 -11.11 -3.53
N LEU A 92 -3.96 -10.60 -2.35
CA LEU A 92 -4.65 -10.91 -1.10
C LEU A 92 -6.08 -10.37 -1.07
N ALA A 93 -6.32 -9.23 -1.71
CA ALA A 93 -7.65 -8.67 -1.92
C ALA A 93 -8.51 -9.53 -2.86
N GLY A 94 -7.91 -10.46 -3.62
CA GLY A 94 -8.60 -11.32 -4.58
C GLY A 94 -8.93 -10.59 -5.89
N LEU A 95 -8.11 -9.61 -6.28
CA LEU A 95 -8.24 -8.97 -7.58
C LEU A 95 -7.78 -9.90 -8.69
N GLU A 96 -8.49 -9.90 -9.82
CA GLU A 96 -8.30 -10.91 -10.86
C GLU A 96 -6.97 -10.72 -11.61
N ARG A 97 -6.13 -11.77 -11.56
CA ARG A 97 -4.97 -11.94 -12.42
C ARG A 97 -5.35 -12.31 -13.85
N LEU A 98 -4.47 -12.01 -14.79
CA LEU A 98 -4.53 -12.56 -16.14
C LEU A 98 -4.21 -14.06 -16.06
N VAL A 99 -5.08 -14.90 -16.62
CA VAL A 99 -4.99 -16.38 -16.53
C VAL A 99 -3.71 -16.94 -17.20
N LYS A 100 -3.04 -16.15 -18.07
CA LYS A 100 -1.91 -16.60 -18.89
C LYS A 100 -0.68 -15.69 -18.82
N GLU A 101 -0.68 -14.65 -17.99
CA GLU A 101 0.41 -13.67 -17.90
C GLU A 101 0.66 -13.29 -16.44
N ASP A 102 1.91 -12.94 -16.11
CA ASP A 102 2.23 -12.36 -14.80
C ASP A 102 1.79 -10.90 -14.76
N GLY A 103 0.48 -10.69 -14.56
CA GLY A 103 -0.14 -9.37 -14.57
C GLY A 103 -1.60 -9.42 -14.15
N PHE A 104 -2.19 -8.24 -13.89
CA PHE A 104 -3.60 -8.12 -13.56
C PHE A 104 -4.42 -7.71 -14.79
N LYS A 105 -5.75 -7.87 -14.74
CA LYS A 105 -6.61 -7.35 -15.80
C LYS A 105 -6.33 -5.85 -16.01
N LYS A 106 -6.37 -5.35 -17.24
CA LYS A 106 -6.03 -3.96 -17.62
C LYS A 106 -6.74 -2.88 -16.79
N ASN A 107 -7.94 -3.15 -16.30
CA ASN A 107 -8.68 -2.27 -15.39
C ASN A 107 -8.05 -2.20 -13.99
N VAL A 108 -7.46 -3.27 -13.49
CA VAL A 108 -6.72 -3.31 -12.22
C VAL A 108 -5.43 -2.49 -12.33
N ASP A 109 -4.62 -2.70 -13.38
CA ASP A 109 -3.36 -1.97 -13.55
C ASP A 109 -3.56 -0.46 -13.63
N LYS A 110 -4.49 -0.01 -14.49
CA LYS A 110 -4.79 1.42 -14.67
C LYS A 110 -5.35 2.07 -13.41
N ARG A 111 -6.28 1.39 -12.73
CA ARG A 111 -6.96 1.96 -11.56
C ARG A 111 -6.06 1.95 -10.33
N LEU A 112 -5.41 0.81 -10.04
CA LEU A 112 -4.71 0.61 -8.79
C LEU A 112 -3.25 1.03 -8.83
N PHE A 113 -2.52 0.70 -9.90
CA PHE A 113 -1.07 0.93 -9.96
C PHE A 113 -0.69 2.28 -10.58
N ASN A 114 -1.55 2.85 -11.41
CA ASN A 114 -1.34 4.16 -12.03
C ASN A 114 -2.22 5.27 -11.43
N LEU A 115 -3.17 4.93 -10.55
CA LEU A 115 -4.09 5.90 -9.93
C LEU A 115 -4.84 6.78 -10.96
N GLU A 116 -5.23 6.22 -12.12
CA GLU A 116 -5.91 6.97 -13.20
C GLU A 116 -7.40 7.26 -12.90
N GLU A 117 -7.97 6.72 -11.82
CA GLU A 117 -9.39 6.87 -11.47
C GLU A 117 -9.55 7.78 -10.24
N ASP A 118 -10.08 8.99 -10.45
CA ASP A 118 -10.28 10.00 -9.40
C ASP A 118 -11.10 9.48 -8.21
N GLU A 119 -12.12 8.64 -8.47
CA GLU A 119 -12.94 8.00 -7.44
C GLU A 119 -12.08 7.13 -6.52
N PHE A 120 -11.15 6.36 -7.09
CA PHE A 120 -10.25 5.52 -6.31
C PHE A 120 -9.20 6.33 -5.54
N VAL A 121 -8.66 7.39 -6.16
CA VAL A 121 -7.76 8.33 -5.48
C VAL A 121 -8.47 8.97 -4.29
N LEU A 122 -9.73 9.38 -4.45
CA LEU A 122 -10.54 9.93 -3.35
C LEU A 122 -10.69 8.91 -2.20
N MET A 123 -10.99 7.65 -2.53
CA MET A 123 -11.07 6.57 -1.53
C MET A 123 -9.78 6.41 -0.71
N ILE A 124 -8.62 6.46 -1.37
CA ILE A 124 -7.32 6.41 -0.68
C ILE A 124 -7.15 7.62 0.23
N LEU A 125 -7.40 8.83 -0.27
CA LEU A 125 -7.19 10.07 0.47
C LEU A 125 -8.13 10.18 1.68
N GLU A 126 -9.40 9.80 1.54
CA GLU A 126 -10.33 9.77 2.67
C GLU A 126 -9.93 8.73 3.71
N TYR A 127 -9.46 7.56 3.28
CA TYR A 127 -8.96 6.54 4.21
C TYR A 127 -7.70 7.00 4.97
N LEU A 128 -6.75 7.64 4.29
CA LEU A 128 -5.57 8.22 4.93
C LEU A 128 -5.93 9.32 5.94
N ARG A 129 -6.91 10.18 5.59
CA ARG A 129 -7.47 11.19 6.51
C ARG A 129 -8.17 10.54 7.71
N PHE A 130 -8.94 9.49 7.47
CA PHE A 130 -9.62 8.74 8.53
C PHE A 130 -8.63 8.19 9.56
N GLN A 131 -7.49 7.65 9.10
CA GLN A 131 -6.41 7.20 9.99
C GLN A 131 -5.75 8.33 10.79
N SER A 132 -5.97 9.60 10.43
CA SER A 132 -5.54 10.80 11.17
C SER A 132 -4.04 10.85 11.49
N LYS A 133 -3.19 10.33 10.59
CA LYS A 133 -1.72 10.35 10.73
C LYS A 133 -1.08 11.09 9.55
N SER A 134 -0.72 12.36 9.76
CA SER A 134 -0.12 13.23 8.74
C SER A 134 1.19 12.68 8.19
N ASP A 135 2.09 12.28 9.07
CA ASP A 135 3.42 11.75 8.69
C ASP A 135 3.30 10.45 7.90
N TRP A 136 2.34 9.59 8.26
CA TRP A 136 2.06 8.36 7.53
C TRP A 136 1.50 8.64 6.14
N SER A 137 0.54 9.57 6.05
CA SER A 137 -0.09 9.94 4.78
C SER A 137 0.95 10.49 3.81
N GLU A 138 1.81 11.39 4.29
CA GLU A 138 2.92 11.95 3.51
C GLU A 138 3.90 10.86 3.08
N TRP A 139 4.24 9.94 3.97
CA TRP A 139 5.10 8.80 3.66
C TRP A 139 4.54 7.90 2.55
N CYS A 140 3.23 7.65 2.53
CA CYS A 140 2.56 6.92 1.44
C CYS A 140 2.56 7.71 0.12
N ILE A 141 2.31 9.02 0.17
CA ILE A 141 2.29 9.90 -1.01
C ILE A 141 3.68 9.93 -1.67
N LEU A 142 4.73 10.13 -0.88
CA LEU A 142 6.11 10.17 -1.36
C LEU A 142 6.56 8.83 -1.98
N GLN A 143 6.08 7.69 -1.49
CA GLN A 143 6.34 6.39 -2.11
C GLN A 143 5.72 6.26 -3.51
N HIS A 144 4.49 6.75 -3.68
CA HIS A 144 3.84 6.79 -4.99
C HIS A 144 4.57 7.74 -5.94
N GLU A 145 4.91 8.93 -5.49
CA GLU A 145 5.61 9.92 -6.31
C GLU A 145 6.98 9.40 -6.78
N LEU A 146 7.73 8.72 -5.89
CA LEU A 146 8.98 8.06 -6.26
C LEU A 146 8.77 6.97 -7.32
N MET A 147 7.72 6.17 -7.18
CA MET A 147 7.37 5.12 -8.15
C MET A 147 7.06 5.73 -9.52
N GLU A 148 6.23 6.77 -9.59
CA GLU A 148 5.88 7.47 -10.84
C GLU A 148 7.12 8.12 -11.49
N ASN A 149 7.95 8.79 -10.69
CA ASN A 149 9.22 9.36 -11.16
C ASN A 149 10.14 8.28 -11.76
N ASN A 150 10.19 7.10 -11.15
CA ASN A 150 10.95 5.98 -11.69
C ASN A 150 10.35 5.47 -13.02
N LYS A 151 9.02 5.35 -13.14
CA LYS A 151 8.35 4.98 -14.40
C LYS A 151 8.73 5.95 -15.52
N ILE A 152 8.59 7.26 -15.30
CA ILE A 152 8.92 8.30 -16.28
C ILE A 152 10.39 8.24 -16.72
N ARG A 153 11.30 8.01 -15.76
CA ARG A 153 12.74 7.93 -16.05
C ARG A 153 13.09 6.70 -16.89
N MET A 154 12.40 5.59 -16.65
CA MET A 154 12.59 4.32 -17.36
C MET A 154 11.90 4.29 -18.72
N SER A 155 10.85 5.09 -18.95
CA SER A 155 10.17 5.16 -20.25
C SER A 155 11.15 5.53 -21.38
N PRO A 156 11.21 4.81 -22.51
CA PRO A 156 12.11 5.17 -23.60
C PRO A 156 11.79 6.56 -24.16
N ILE A 157 12.81 7.27 -24.62
CA ILE A 157 12.67 8.52 -25.38
C ILE A 157 12.24 8.12 -26.79
N GLN A 158 11.11 8.64 -27.26
CA GLN A 158 10.50 8.30 -28.55
C GLN A 158 10.53 9.46 -29.54
N GLU A 159 11.09 10.60 -29.13
CA GLU A 159 11.15 11.82 -29.90
C GLU A 159 12.17 11.71 -31.05
N ASP A 160 11.74 12.05 -32.27
CA ASP A 160 12.59 11.94 -33.47
C ASP A 160 13.51 13.15 -33.69
N LYS A 161 13.14 14.32 -33.14
CA LYS A 161 13.88 15.58 -33.34
C LYS A 161 14.88 15.80 -32.21
N ASP A 162 16.11 16.17 -32.55
CA ASP A 162 17.19 16.44 -31.58
C ASP A 162 16.77 17.39 -30.43
N LYS A 163 16.05 18.47 -30.76
CA LYS A 163 15.55 19.42 -29.77
C LYS A 163 14.61 18.77 -28.76
N ASP A 164 13.71 17.91 -29.24
CA ASP A 164 12.71 17.24 -28.42
C ASP A 164 13.36 16.11 -27.60
N GLN A 165 14.37 15.43 -28.16
CA GLN A 165 15.20 14.47 -27.43
C GLN A 165 15.97 15.13 -26.27
N ILE A 166 16.58 16.29 -26.49
CA ILE A 166 17.27 17.04 -25.44
C ILE A 166 16.28 17.43 -24.33
N ALA A 167 15.11 17.96 -24.68
CA ALA A 167 14.08 18.31 -23.70
C ALA A 167 13.60 17.08 -22.89
N ALA A 168 13.44 15.92 -23.55
CA ALA A 168 13.09 14.68 -22.88
C ALA A 168 14.19 14.21 -21.92
N GLN A 169 15.47 14.34 -22.29
CA GLN A 169 16.60 14.05 -21.42
C GLN A 169 16.66 14.99 -20.20
N GLU A 170 16.44 16.29 -20.40
CA GLU A 170 16.38 17.29 -19.33
C GLU A 170 15.23 16.99 -18.34
N LYS A 171 14.05 16.63 -18.86
CA LYS A 171 12.91 16.20 -18.05
C LYS A 171 13.28 15.01 -17.16
N LYS A 172 13.93 13.99 -17.73
CA LYS A 172 14.41 12.83 -16.95
C LYS A 172 15.47 13.20 -15.92
N ALA A 173 16.36 14.13 -16.23
CA ALA A 173 17.36 14.62 -15.28
C ALA A 173 16.71 15.35 -14.09
N LYS A 174 15.68 16.17 -14.34
CA LYS A 174 14.88 16.81 -13.30
C LYS A 174 14.23 15.80 -12.36
N PHE A 175 13.53 14.79 -12.91
CA PHE A 175 12.91 13.74 -12.11
C PHE A 175 13.94 12.92 -11.32
N ARG A 176 15.17 12.76 -11.82
CA ARG A 176 16.26 12.12 -11.06
C ARG A 176 16.64 12.92 -9.82
N ALA A 177 16.77 14.24 -9.95
CA ALA A 177 17.07 15.12 -8.82
C ALA A 177 15.92 15.17 -7.80
N GLU A 178 14.68 15.20 -8.27
CA GLU A 178 13.48 15.13 -7.40
C GLU A 178 13.39 13.79 -6.68
N SER A 179 13.64 12.68 -7.39
CA SER A 179 13.68 11.33 -6.79
C SER A 179 14.67 11.24 -5.63
N GLU A 180 15.82 11.92 -5.72
CA GLU A 180 16.81 11.90 -4.64
C GLU A 180 16.29 12.61 -3.38
N LYS A 181 15.69 13.80 -3.54
CA LYS A 181 15.05 14.52 -2.43
C LYS A 181 13.93 13.71 -1.78
N ILE A 182 13.12 13.03 -2.60
CA ILE A 182 12.04 12.17 -2.10
C ILE A 182 12.62 11.02 -1.28
N ARG A 183 13.71 10.37 -1.70
CA ARG A 183 14.35 9.30 -0.92
C ARG A 183 14.86 9.78 0.43
N GLU A 184 15.43 10.97 0.51
CA GLU A 184 15.88 11.57 1.76
C GLU A 184 14.70 11.86 2.71
N ALA A 185 13.62 12.44 2.17
CA ALA A 185 12.39 12.68 2.93
C ALA A 185 11.77 11.36 3.44
N LEU A 186 11.72 10.34 2.58
CA LEU A 186 11.22 9.01 2.93
C LEU A 186 11.98 8.37 4.09
N LYS A 187 13.32 8.43 4.10
CA LYS A 187 14.15 7.98 5.23
C LYS A 187 13.83 8.74 6.52
N THR A 188 13.58 10.04 6.41
CA THR A 188 13.23 10.88 7.56
C THR A 188 11.88 10.48 8.16
N TYR A 189 10.85 10.30 7.32
CA TYR A 189 9.54 9.84 7.78
C TYR A 189 9.58 8.41 8.31
N GLU A 190 10.38 7.52 7.71
CA GLU A 190 10.59 6.16 8.23
C GLU A 190 11.09 6.17 9.67
N LEU A 191 12.14 6.94 9.95
CA LEU A 191 12.70 7.08 11.29
C LEU A 191 11.66 7.65 12.28
N LYS A 192 10.82 8.59 11.84
CA LYS A 192 9.75 9.16 12.68
C LYS A 192 8.65 8.13 12.99
N ILE A 193 8.23 7.37 12.00
CA ILE A 193 7.09 6.45 12.09
C ILE A 193 7.49 5.17 12.84
N PHE A 194 8.64 4.60 12.50
CA PHE A 194 9.06 3.28 13.00
C PHE A 194 10.19 3.35 14.02
N GLY A 195 10.74 4.54 14.28
CA GLY A 195 11.93 4.72 15.10
C GLY A 195 13.19 4.21 14.41
N ASP A 196 14.28 4.13 15.17
CA ASP A 196 15.53 3.47 14.77
C ASP A 196 15.31 1.95 14.80
N ARG A 197 14.53 1.46 13.83
CA ARG A 197 14.07 0.08 13.76
C ARG A 197 15.25 -0.88 13.59
N ASP A 198 16.33 -0.44 12.93
CA ASP A 198 17.57 -1.21 12.82
C ASP A 198 18.25 -1.39 14.19
N ARG A 199 18.20 -0.39 15.07
CA ARG A 199 18.65 -0.52 16.46
C ARG A 199 17.75 -1.44 17.28
N LEU A 200 16.43 -1.42 17.07
CA LEU A 200 15.50 -2.37 17.72
C LEU A 200 15.69 -3.81 17.22
N VAL A 201 15.91 -4.00 15.91
CA VAL A 201 16.21 -5.31 15.31
C VAL A 201 17.56 -5.82 15.79
N GLN A 202 18.59 -4.97 15.88
CA GLN A 202 19.90 -5.33 16.45
C GLN A 202 19.82 -5.70 17.93
N VAL A 203 19.01 -4.99 18.73
CA VAL A 203 18.76 -5.32 20.13
C VAL A 203 18.00 -6.65 20.25
N GLN A 204 16.99 -6.88 19.40
CA GLN A 204 16.23 -8.14 19.36
C GLN A 204 17.05 -9.33 18.83
N SER A 205 18.04 -9.10 17.96
CA SER A 205 18.94 -10.15 17.48
C SER A 205 20.13 -10.39 18.41
N ALA A 206 20.51 -9.40 19.22
CA ALA A 206 21.57 -9.52 20.23
C ALA A 206 21.06 -10.11 21.56
N GLN A 207 19.76 -10.04 21.83
CA GLN A 207 19.11 -10.75 22.93
C GLN A 207 18.46 -12.01 22.38
N ASN A 208 18.89 -13.19 22.84
CA ASN A 208 18.27 -14.49 22.51
C ASN A 208 16.82 -14.53 22.99
N TYR A 209 15.89 -13.92 22.26
CA TYR A 209 14.48 -14.02 22.54
C TYR A 209 13.87 -15.24 21.83
N PHE A 210 13.16 -16.04 22.63
CA PHE A 210 12.23 -17.06 22.18
C PHE A 210 11.14 -16.41 21.34
N THR A 211 11.00 -16.81 20.07
CA THR A 211 9.84 -16.44 19.26
C THR A 211 8.80 -17.56 19.31
N ILE A 212 7.51 -17.19 19.40
CA ILE A 212 6.38 -18.12 19.36
C ILE A 212 6.44 -19.01 18.10
N GLU A 213 7.00 -18.49 17.01
CA GLU A 213 7.20 -19.22 15.77
C GLU A 213 8.15 -20.44 15.91
N LYS A 214 9.20 -20.35 16.74
CA LYS A 214 10.12 -21.47 17.01
C LYS A 214 9.46 -22.55 17.89
N LEU A 215 8.63 -22.12 18.84
CA LEU A 215 7.85 -23.02 19.70
C LEU A 215 6.80 -23.80 18.89
N VAL A 216 6.16 -23.13 17.92
CA VAL A 216 5.14 -23.72 17.04
C VAL A 216 5.75 -24.63 15.96
N LYS A 217 6.99 -24.39 15.52
CA LYS A 217 7.71 -25.24 14.56
C LYS A 217 8.36 -26.47 15.19
N GLY A 218 8.28 -26.64 16.52
CA GLY A 218 8.84 -27.80 17.22
C GLY A 218 10.37 -27.89 17.14
N GLU A 219 11.04 -26.76 16.88
CA GLU A 219 12.48 -26.73 16.63
C GLU A 219 13.31 -26.86 17.92
N GLU A 220 12.69 -26.82 19.11
CA GLU A 220 13.26 -27.26 20.39
C GLU A 220 12.17 -27.78 21.35
N THR A 221 12.52 -28.79 22.17
CA THR A 221 11.72 -29.31 23.29
C THR A 221 12.47 -29.10 24.61
N PHE A 222 11.73 -28.77 25.68
CA PHE A 222 12.25 -28.57 27.04
C PHE A 222 13.12 -29.73 27.54
#